data_AF-A0A642C4E0-F1
#
_entry.id   AF-A0A642C4E0-F1
#
_cell.length_a   1.000
_cell.length_b   1.000
_cell.length_c   1.000
_cell.angle_alpha   90.00
_cell.angle_beta   90.00
_cell.angle_gamma   90.00
#
_symmetry.space_group_name_H-M   'P 1'
#
loop_
_entity.id
_entity.type
_entity.pdbx_description
1 polymer ?
#
loop_
_entity_poly.entity_id
_entity_poly.type
_entity_poly.pdbx_seq_one_letter_code
_entity_poly.pdbx_strand_id
1 'polypeptide(L)'
;RGMREIIQKERMIELAFEGHRYHDVRRWKLGSTYLNTQIKGWSVLEQDPEYFYNVRVLFTRKFMPRDYLWPIKTNSINRNPKLVQNPQW
;
A
#
# COMPACT_ATOMS: atom_id res chain seq x y z
N ARG A 1 -11.77 -11.61 16.26
CA ARG A 1 -12.18 -10.97 14.99
C ARG A 1 -13.44 -10.16 15.23
N GLY A 2 -13.44 -8.88 14.89
CA GLY A 2 -14.61 -7.99 15.07
C GLY A 2 -15.36 -7.70 13.77
N MET A 3 -16.60 -7.22 13.86
CA MET A 3 -17.45 -6.86 12.70
C MET A 3 -16.74 -5.92 11.71
N ARG A 4 -15.95 -4.97 12.22
CA ARG A 4 -15.15 -4.05 11.39
C ARG A 4 -14.16 -4.79 10.48
N GLU A 5 -13.45 -5.78 11.00
CA GLU A 5 -12.46 -6.54 10.21
C GLU A 5 -13.12 -7.38 9.13
N ILE A 6 -14.32 -7.93 9.41
CA ILE A 6 -15.12 -8.68 8.44
C ILE A 6 -15.50 -7.77 7.28
N ILE A 7 -16.09 -6.60 7.58
CA ILE A 7 -16.49 -5.62 6.54
C ILE A 7 -15.28 -5.14 5.73
N GLN A 8 -14.14 -4.90 6.38
CA GLN A 8 -12.90 -4.50 5.68
C GLN A 8 -12.39 -5.61 4.75
N LYS A 9 -12.53 -6.88 5.15
CA LYS A 9 -12.16 -8.03 4.33
C LYS A 9 -13.11 -8.20 3.15
N GLU A 10 -14.43 -8.15 3.36
CA GLU A 10 -15.43 -8.24 2.29
C GLU A 10 -15.21 -7.15 1.24
N ARG A 11 -15.04 -5.90 1.68
CA ARG A 11 -14.75 -4.78 0.77
C ARG A 11 -13.46 -4.97 -0.04
N MET A 12 -12.43 -5.58 0.55
CA MET A 12 -11.18 -5.86 -0.14
C MET A 12 -11.34 -6.92 -1.23
N ILE A 13 -12.20 -7.91 -0.99
CA ILE A 13 -12.49 -9.00 -1.93
C ILE A 13 -13.40 -8.50 -3.05
N GLU A 14 -14.53 -7.89 -2.68
CA GLU A 14 -15.57 -7.46 -3.62
C GLU A 14 -15.06 -6.41 -4.61
N LEU A 15 -14.33 -5.40 -4.10
CA LEU A 15 -13.87 -4.26 -4.90
C LEU A 15 -12.40 -4.39 -5.31
N ALA A 16 -11.93 -5.63 -5.48
CA ALA A 16 -10.57 -5.90 -5.91
C ALA A 16 -10.33 -5.30 -7.31
N PHE A 17 -9.17 -4.67 -7.50
CA PHE A 17 -8.77 -4.03 -8.76
C PHE A 17 -9.60 -2.80 -9.21
N GLU A 18 -10.45 -2.25 -8.35
CA GLU A 18 -11.25 -1.03 -8.63
C GLU A 18 -10.65 0.26 -8.02
N GLY A 19 -9.38 0.24 -7.61
CA GLY A 19 -8.69 1.42 -7.06
C GLY A 19 -9.03 1.76 -5.60
N HIS A 20 -9.99 1.06 -4.97
CA HIS A 20 -10.40 1.34 -3.59
C HIS A 20 -9.33 1.02 -2.53
N ARG A 21 -8.58 -0.07 -2.73
CA ARG A 21 -7.61 -0.57 -1.73
C ARG A 21 -6.58 0.49 -1.31
N TYR A 22 -6.16 1.34 -2.26
CA TYR A 22 -5.19 2.39 -2.02
C TYR A 22 -5.69 3.42 -0.98
N HIS A 23 -6.95 3.85 -1.10
CA HIS A 23 -7.55 4.83 -0.20
C HIS A 23 -8.04 4.19 1.11
N ASP A 24 -8.57 2.96 1.02
CA ASP A 24 -9.09 2.22 2.17
C ASP A 24 -8.03 1.97 3.24
N VAL A 25 -6.86 1.46 2.84
CA VAL A 25 -5.77 1.19 3.80
C VAL A 25 -5.29 2.49 4.45
N ARG A 26 -5.26 3.60 3.71
CA ARG A 26 -4.84 4.91 4.23
C ARG A 26 -5.83 5.49 5.22
N ARG A 27 -7.12 5.56 4.87
CA ARG A 27 -8.16 6.12 5.76
C ARG A 27 -8.36 5.28 7.03
N TRP A 28 -8.08 3.98 6.97
CA TRP A 28 -8.09 3.11 8.15
C TRP A 28 -6.80 3.21 8.99
N LYS A 29 -5.79 3.97 8.55
CA LYS A 29 -4.48 4.08 9.20
C LYS A 29 -3.76 2.73 9.36
N LEU A 30 -3.95 1.83 8.39
CA LEU A 30 -3.34 0.49 8.37
C LEU A 30 -2.21 0.39 7.33
N GLY A 31 -1.68 1.53 6.87
CA GLY A 31 -0.62 1.60 5.87
C GLY A 31 0.66 0.93 6.31
N SER A 32 1.10 1.18 7.55
CA SER A 32 2.31 0.54 8.11
C SER A 32 2.16 -0.97 8.24
N THR A 33 0.95 -1.48 8.47
CA THR A 33 0.65 -2.90 8.59
C THR A 33 0.61 -3.59 7.24
N TYR A 34 -0.15 -3.09 6.27
CA TYR A 34 -0.39 -3.78 5.00
C TYR A 34 0.55 -3.36 3.86
N LEU A 35 1.08 -2.14 3.88
CA LEU A 35 1.90 -1.63 2.77
C LEU A 35 3.41 -1.83 3.02
N ASN A 36 3.79 -2.37 4.17
CA ASN A 36 5.14 -2.88 4.46
C ASN A 36 5.25 -4.40 4.36
N THR A 37 4.16 -5.13 4.08
CA THR A 37 4.26 -6.58 3.85
C THR A 37 4.91 -6.86 2.51
N GLN A 38 5.79 -7.87 2.48
CA GLN A 38 6.34 -8.39 1.23
C GLN A 38 5.23 -8.94 0.34
N ILE A 39 5.24 -8.55 -0.93
CA ILE A 39 4.38 -9.17 -1.94
C ILE A 39 5.05 -10.48 -2.33
N LYS A 40 4.32 -11.57 -2.16
CA LYS A 40 4.76 -12.92 -2.50
C LYS A 40 4.00 -13.42 -3.71
N GLY A 41 4.62 -14.30 -4.46
CA GLY A 41 4.02 -14.99 -5.60
C GLY A 41 4.80 -16.25 -5.93
N TRP A 42 4.34 -16.96 -6.94
CA TRP A 42 4.92 -18.25 -7.31
C TRP A 42 6.14 -18.03 -8.21
N SER A 43 7.10 -18.96 -8.20
CA SER A 43 8.28 -18.88 -9.06
C SER A 43 7.94 -19.38 -10.47
N VAL A 44 7.11 -18.60 -11.16
CA VAL A 44 6.56 -18.93 -12.49
C VAL A 44 7.60 -18.90 -13.63
N LEU A 45 8.84 -18.51 -13.33
CA LEU A 45 9.93 -18.40 -14.31
C LEU A 45 10.98 -19.51 -14.17
N GLU A 46 10.76 -20.47 -13.26
CA GLU A 46 11.66 -21.62 -13.12
C GLU A 46 11.53 -22.57 -14.32
N GLN A 47 12.64 -23.16 -14.73
CA GLN A 47 12.67 -24.12 -15.83
C GLN A 47 12.25 -25.52 -15.38
N ASP A 48 12.62 -25.90 -14.15
CA ASP A 48 12.26 -27.20 -13.60
C ASP A 48 10.85 -27.14 -12.99
N PRO A 49 9.94 -28.08 -13.35
CA PRO A 49 8.58 -28.14 -12.81
C PRO A 49 8.52 -28.25 -11.28
N GLU A 50 9.55 -28.83 -10.66
CA GLU A 50 9.65 -29.00 -9.22
C GLU A 50 9.72 -27.65 -8.46
N TYR A 51 10.28 -26.62 -9.09
CA TYR A 51 10.45 -25.30 -8.45
C TYR A 51 9.33 -24.31 -8.78
N PHE A 52 8.44 -24.64 -9.73
CA PHE A 52 7.40 -23.74 -10.22
C PHE A 52 6.43 -23.26 -9.11
N TYR A 53 6.13 -24.14 -8.15
CA TYR A 53 5.19 -23.88 -7.06
C TYR A 53 5.81 -23.30 -5.77
N ASN A 54 7.08 -22.93 -5.82
CA ASN A 54 7.74 -22.31 -4.67
C ASN A 54 7.34 -20.85 -4.50
N VAL A 55 7.02 -20.48 -3.26
CA VAL A 55 6.67 -19.11 -2.90
C VAL A 55 7.94 -18.26 -2.82
N ARG A 56 8.02 -17.22 -3.65
CA ARG A 56 9.09 -16.22 -3.63
C ARG A 56 8.58 -14.83 -3.30
N VAL A 57 9.47 -13.99 -2.78
CA VAL A 57 9.20 -12.55 -2.61
C VAL A 57 9.37 -11.88 -3.96
N LEU A 58 8.30 -11.26 -4.47
CA LEU A 58 8.32 -10.51 -5.73
C LEU A 58 8.72 -9.06 -5.51
N PHE A 59 8.19 -8.44 -4.45
CA PHE A 59 8.45 -7.04 -4.14
C PHE A 59 8.50 -6.81 -2.63
N THR A 60 9.51 -6.07 -2.19
CA THR A 60 9.59 -5.53 -0.83
C THR A 60 9.14 -4.07 -0.87
N ARG A 61 8.12 -3.75 -0.08
CA ARG A 61 7.53 -2.42 -0.03
C ARG A 61 7.96 -1.70 1.24
N LYS A 62 8.05 -0.37 1.15
CA LYS A 62 8.33 0.52 2.28
C LYS A 62 7.27 1.61 2.33
N PHE A 63 6.68 1.79 3.50
CA PHE A 63 5.65 2.75 3.81
C PHE A 63 5.94 3.39 5.17
N MET A 64 6.06 4.71 5.16
CA MET A 64 6.34 5.56 6.30
C MET A 64 5.13 6.44 6.63
N PRO A 65 5.03 7.00 7.84
CA PRO A 65 3.90 7.86 8.20
C PRO A 65 3.68 9.06 7.26
N ARG A 66 4.75 9.61 6.66
CA ARG A 66 4.63 10.65 5.61
C ARG A 66 3.79 10.22 4.41
N ASP A 67 3.81 8.93 4.04
CA ASP A 67 3.20 8.40 2.81
C ASP A 67 1.66 8.29 2.90
N TYR A 68 1.06 8.66 4.04
CA TYR A 68 -0.38 8.83 4.18
C TYR A 68 -0.90 10.04 3.39
N LEU A 69 -0.07 11.07 3.20
CA LEU A 69 -0.42 12.28 2.45
C LEU A 69 0.55 12.48 1.29
N TRP A 70 0.06 12.99 0.18
CA TRP A 70 0.90 13.35 -0.96
C TRP A 70 1.70 14.62 -0.67
N PRO A 71 2.96 14.74 -1.12
CA PRO A 71 3.70 15.98 -0.97
C PRO A 71 3.05 17.11 -1.76
N ILE A 72 3.01 18.29 -1.15
CA ILE A 72 2.71 19.51 -1.87
C ILE A 72 3.95 19.85 -2.72
N LYS A 73 3.75 20.21 -3.98
CA LYS A 73 4.84 20.56 -4.90
C LYS A 73 5.64 21.74 -4.35
N THR A 74 6.97 21.65 -4.38
CA THR A 74 7.88 22.69 -3.87
C THR A 74 7.61 24.07 -4.49
N ASN A 75 7.30 24.13 -5.79
CA ASN A 75 6.94 25.38 -6.47
C ASN A 75 5.69 26.04 -5.87
N SER A 76 4.70 25.27 -5.42
CA SER A 76 3.50 25.80 -4.77
C SER A 76 3.82 26.42 -3.41
N ILE A 77 4.73 25.79 -2.65
CA ILE A 77 5.22 26.30 -1.36
C ILE A 77 6.03 27.58 -1.58
N ASN A 78 6.95 27.59 -2.56
CA ASN A 78 7.75 28.77 -2.86
C ASN A 78 6.90 29.97 -3.31
N ARG A 79 5.78 29.74 -4.01
CA ARG A 79 4.86 30.79 -4.45
C ARG A 79 3.98 31.34 -3.33
N ASN A 80 3.63 30.52 -2.35
CA ASN A 80 2.78 30.93 -1.23
C ASN A 80 3.47 30.59 0.10
N PRO A 81 4.18 31.54 0.72
CA PRO A 81 4.89 31.32 1.99
C PRO A 81 3.98 30.91 3.17
N LYS A 82 2.65 31.11 3.06
CA LYS A 82 1.68 30.66 4.08
C LYS A 82 1.28 29.19 3.90
N LEU A 83 1.63 28.56 2.77
CA LEU A 83 1.33 27.16 2.50
C LEU A 83 2.38 26.26 3.18
N VAL A 84 1.95 25.55 4.21
CA VAL A 84 2.80 24.61 4.96
C VAL A 84 2.75 23.23 4.32
N GLN A 85 3.90 22.56 4.26
CA GLN A 85 4.03 21.21 3.73
C GLN A 85 3.31 20.18 4.62
N ASN A 86 2.91 19.06 4.02
CA ASN A 86 2.40 17.91 4.78
C ASN A 86 3.48 17.35 5.72
N PRO A 87 3.09 16.78 6.87
CA PRO A 87 4.06 16.30 7.85
C PRO A 87 5.06 15.31 7.25
N GLN A 88 6.34 15.49 7.60
CA GLN A 88 7.45 14.60 7.22
C GLN A 88 7.78 14.54 5.71
N TRP A 89 7.31 15.51 4.93
CA TRP A 89 7.73 15.80 3.55
C TRP A 89 8.57 17.07 3.49
#